data_AF-A0A060BYR1-F1
#
_entry.id   AF-A0A060BYR1-F1
#
_cell.length_a   1.000
_cell.length_b   1.000
_cell.length_c   1.000
_cell.angle_alpha   90.00
_cell.angle_beta   90.00
_cell.angle_gamma   90.00
#
_symmetry.space_group_name_H-M   'P 1'
#
loop_
_entity.id
_entity.type
_entity.pdbx_description
1 polymer ?
#
loop_
_entity_poly.entity_id
_entity_poly.type
_entity_poly.pdbx_seq_one_letter_code
_entity_poly.pdbx_strand_id
1 'polypeptide(L)'
;SGFVKYIYAQFGITLPRVSGSQATVGTAVGSLAEAQPGDIVANGIHSGIYLGNGLIISALLPSLGTQITGTEVYTGAYSIRRVV
;
A
#
# COMPACT_ATOMS: atom_id res chain seq x y z
N SER A 1 4.77 3.37 -5.12
CA SER A 1 3.64 4.34 -5.19
C SER A 1 2.96 4.43 -6.54
N GLY A 2 3.69 4.44 -7.66
CA GLY A 2 3.08 4.51 -9.01
C GLY A 2 2.13 3.35 -9.30
N PHE A 3 2.55 2.12 -8.96
CA PHE A 3 1.71 0.91 -9.09
C PHE A 3 0.39 1.03 -8.30
N VAL A 4 0.45 1.37 -7.01
CA VAL A 4 -0.76 1.56 -6.18
C VAL A 4 -1.68 2.62 -6.78
N LYS A 5 -1.13 3.78 -7.19
CA LYS A 5 -1.89 4.83 -7.87
C LYS A 5 -2.56 4.32 -9.14
N TYR A 6 -1.85 3.55 -9.96
CA TYR A 6 -2.36 3.01 -11.23
C TYR A 6 -3.54 2.06 -11.00
N ILE A 7 -3.43 1.15 -10.03
CA ILE A 7 -4.51 0.20 -9.70
C ILE A 7 -5.75 0.95 -9.22
N TYR A 8 -5.60 1.86 -8.24
CA TYR A 8 -6.73 2.63 -7.71
C TYR A 8 -7.40 3.54 -8.76
N ALA A 9 -6.64 4.06 -9.72
CA ALA A 9 -7.19 4.82 -10.84
C ALA A 9 -8.13 3.99 -11.74
N GLN A 10 -7.96 2.66 -11.81
CA GLN A 10 -8.90 1.78 -12.53
C GLN A 10 -10.28 1.73 -11.85
N PHE A 11 -10.33 2.07 -10.57
CA PHE A 11 -11.56 2.15 -9.78
C PHE A 11 -12.03 3.60 -9.57
N GLY A 12 -11.51 4.56 -10.37
CA GLY A 12 -11.89 5.97 -10.29
C GLY A 12 -11.31 6.73 -9.09
N ILE A 13 -10.43 6.11 -8.30
CA ILE A 13 -9.85 6.73 -7.12
C ILE A 13 -8.52 7.41 -7.48
N THR A 14 -8.46 8.72 -7.26
CA THR A 14 -7.24 9.50 -7.50
C THR A 14 -6.34 9.50 -6.26
N LEU A 15 -5.13 8.93 -6.40
CA LEU A 15 -4.12 8.94 -5.34
C LEU A 15 -2.95 9.88 -5.65
N PRO A 16 -2.31 10.47 -4.61
CA PRO A 16 -1.03 11.15 -4.74
C PRO A 16 0.03 10.24 -5.36
N ARG A 17 1.02 10.84 -6.04
CA ARG A 17 2.09 10.06 -6.70
C ARG A 17 3.09 9.45 -5.72
N VAL A 18 3.31 10.04 -4.55
CA VAL A 18 4.38 9.69 -3.60
C VAL A 18 3.84 8.83 -2.45
N SER A 19 4.60 7.83 -2.00
CA SER A 19 4.21 6.88 -0.94
C SER A 19 3.92 7.57 0.39
N GLY A 20 4.76 8.53 0.78
CA GLY A 20 4.55 9.30 2.01
C GLY A 20 3.19 10.02 2.04
N SER A 21 2.74 10.56 0.90
CA SER A 21 1.40 11.16 0.80
C SER A 21 0.30 10.10 0.72
N GLN A 22 0.54 8.95 0.09
CA GLN A 22 -0.38 7.80 0.13
C GLN A 22 -0.52 7.26 1.57
N ALA A 23 0.49 7.41 2.42
CA ALA A 23 0.43 7.05 3.83
C ALA A 23 -0.46 7.99 4.68
N THR A 24 -1.14 8.96 4.08
CA THR A 24 -2.05 9.89 4.77
C THR A 24 -3.44 10.00 4.13
N VAL A 25 -3.74 9.23 3.09
CA VAL A 25 -5.06 9.30 2.42
C VAL A 25 -6.11 8.50 3.18
N GLY A 26 -7.38 8.79 2.92
CA GLY A 26 -8.50 8.00 3.43
C GLY A 26 -8.54 7.89 4.95
N THR A 27 -9.06 6.78 5.44
CA THR A 27 -9.22 6.51 6.88
C THR A 27 -8.07 5.66 7.40
N ALA A 28 -7.54 6.01 8.58
CA ALA A 28 -6.52 5.21 9.26
C ALA A 28 -7.10 3.86 9.71
N VAL A 29 -6.37 2.78 9.49
CA VAL A 29 -6.65 1.46 10.04
C VAL A 29 -5.58 1.15 11.09
N GLY A 30 -6.00 0.78 12.30
CA GLY A 30 -5.14 0.75 13.48
C GLY A 30 -4.08 -0.35 13.46
N SER A 31 -4.32 -1.45 12.76
CA SER A 31 -3.45 -2.62 12.76
C SER A 31 -3.70 -3.55 11.57
N LEU A 32 -2.78 -4.50 11.33
CA LEU A 32 -2.98 -5.55 10.34
C LEU A 32 -4.17 -6.48 10.66
N ALA A 33 -4.56 -6.58 11.93
CA ALA A 33 -5.72 -7.36 12.35
C ALA A 33 -7.05 -6.74 11.90
N GLU A 34 -7.08 -5.41 11.75
CA GLU A 34 -8.24 -4.65 11.27
C GLU A 34 -8.16 -4.34 9.77
N ALA A 35 -7.02 -4.63 9.16
CA ALA A 35 -6.77 -4.41 7.74
C ALA A 35 -7.58 -5.39 6.89
N GLN A 36 -8.08 -4.88 5.78
CA GLN A 36 -8.87 -5.61 4.80
C GLN A 36 -8.13 -5.64 3.46
N PRO A 37 -8.29 -6.70 2.65
CA PRO A 37 -7.78 -6.72 1.29
C PRO A 37 -8.21 -5.46 0.54
N GLY A 38 -7.26 -4.80 -0.11
CA GLY A 38 -7.43 -3.49 -0.73
C GLY A 38 -6.79 -2.36 0.04
N ASP A 39 -6.69 -2.42 1.38
CA ASP A 39 -6.09 -1.33 2.16
C ASP A 39 -4.66 -1.01 1.69
N ILE A 40 -4.33 0.27 1.64
CA ILE A 40 -3.00 0.74 1.26
C ILE A 40 -2.09 0.63 2.47
N VAL A 41 -1.01 -0.13 2.34
CA VAL A 41 0.09 -0.13 3.32
C VAL A 41 1.17 0.79 2.76
N ALA A 42 1.58 1.81 3.50
CA ALA A 42 2.56 2.78 3.00
C ALA A 42 3.35 3.48 4.11
N ASN A 43 4.58 3.89 3.77
CA ASN A 43 5.42 4.79 4.56
C ASN A 43 6.11 5.83 3.65
N GLY A 44 7.12 6.55 4.15
CA GLY A 44 7.85 7.56 3.37
C GLY A 44 8.58 7.01 2.13
N ILE A 45 8.81 5.70 2.06
CA ILE A 45 9.71 5.07 1.08
C ILE A 45 8.94 4.13 0.14
N HIS A 46 7.98 3.35 0.66
CA HIS A 46 7.30 2.29 -0.09
C HIS A 46 5.78 2.30 0.08
N SER A 47 5.08 1.65 -0.85
CA SER A 47 3.62 1.49 -0.81
C SER A 47 3.20 0.19 -1.50
N GLY A 48 2.22 -0.50 -0.94
CA GLY A 48 1.61 -1.70 -1.50
C GLY A 48 0.12 -1.78 -1.18
N ILE A 49 -0.55 -2.77 -1.78
CA ILE A 49 -1.97 -3.06 -1.54
C ILE A 49 -2.03 -4.33 -0.70
N TYR A 50 -2.68 -4.27 0.45
CA TYR A 50 -2.87 -5.41 1.34
C TYR A 50 -3.75 -6.46 0.69
N LEU A 51 -3.38 -7.73 0.84
CA LEU A 51 -4.10 -8.87 0.29
C LEU A 51 -4.74 -9.76 1.39
N GLY A 52 -4.55 -9.41 2.66
CA GLY A 52 -4.83 -10.30 3.79
C GLY A 52 -3.62 -11.13 4.20
N ASN A 53 -3.71 -11.81 5.35
CA ASN A 53 -2.70 -12.73 5.86
C ASN A 53 -1.27 -12.15 5.94
N GLY A 54 -1.13 -10.85 6.20
CA GLY A 54 0.19 -10.20 6.26
C GLY A 54 0.86 -10.00 4.90
N LEU A 55 0.16 -10.26 3.79
CA LEU A 55 0.69 -10.15 2.42
C LEU A 55 0.27 -8.85 1.73
N ILE A 56 1.14 -8.35 0.86
CA ILE A 56 0.90 -7.20 -0.01
C ILE A 56 1.31 -7.51 -1.45
N ILE A 57 0.65 -6.87 -2.42
CA ILE A 57 1.17 -6.74 -3.79
C ILE A 57 1.82 -5.36 -3.95
N SER A 58 3.07 -5.32 -4.43
CA SER A 58 3.76 -4.06 -4.67
C SER A 58 4.84 -4.16 -5.75
N ALA A 59 5.20 -3.01 -6.34
CA ALA A 59 6.37 -2.89 -7.20
C ALA A 59 7.60 -2.62 -6.33
N LEU A 60 8.42 -3.65 -6.10
CA LEU A 60 9.45 -3.64 -5.06
C LEU A 60 10.74 -2.92 -5.52
N LEU A 61 11.38 -3.44 -6.57
CA LEU A 61 12.58 -2.91 -7.20
C LEU A 61 12.49 -3.15 -8.72
N PRO A 62 13.16 -2.34 -9.56
CA PRO A 62 13.12 -2.52 -11.01
C PRO A 62 13.54 -3.93 -11.48
N SER A 63 14.51 -4.55 -10.81
CA SER A 63 15.01 -5.90 -11.12
C SER A 63 14.08 -7.03 -10.65
N LEU A 64 13.19 -6.75 -9.71
CA LEU A 64 12.29 -7.73 -9.10
C LEU A 64 10.85 -7.59 -9.61
N GLY A 65 10.49 -6.42 -10.15
CA GLY A 65 9.17 -6.16 -10.69
C GLY A 65 8.07 -6.07 -9.63
N THR A 66 6.85 -6.39 -10.06
CA THR A 66 5.65 -6.40 -9.20
C THR A 66 5.44 -7.80 -8.65
N GLN A 67 5.39 -7.91 -7.32
CA GLN A 67 5.39 -9.21 -6.64
C GLN A 67 4.51 -9.18 -5.40
N ILE A 68 4.08 -10.37 -4.99
CA ILE A 68 3.47 -10.59 -3.68
C ILE A 68 4.61 -10.82 -2.68
N THR A 69 4.62 -10.04 -1.61
CA THR A 69 5.56 -10.17 -0.49
C THR A 69 4.81 -10.01 0.82
N GLY A 70 5.41 -10.39 1.95
CA GLY A 70 4.84 -10.01 3.24
C GLY A 70 5.12 -8.54 3.58
N THR A 71 4.43 -8.05 4.60
CA THR A 71 4.59 -6.68 5.13
C THR A 71 5.95 -6.45 5.80
N GLU A 72 6.72 -7.50 6.06
CA GLU A 72 8.09 -7.40 6.57
C GLU A 72 9.07 -6.70 5.62
N VAL A 73 8.69 -6.48 4.35
CA VAL A 73 9.49 -5.65 3.43
C VAL A 73 9.57 -4.18 3.84
N TYR A 74 8.68 -3.72 4.71
CA TYR A 74 8.77 -2.38 5.27
C TYR A 74 9.83 -2.34 6.39
N THR A 75 10.92 -1.64 6.13
CA THR A 75 11.89 -1.32 7.19
C THR A 75 11.33 -0.20 8.07
N GLY A 76 10.96 -0.53 9.30
CA GLY A 76 10.40 0.43 10.26
C GLY A 76 8.88 0.61 10.15
N ALA A 77 8.37 1.68 10.76
CA ALA A 77 6.93 1.91 10.84
C ALA A 77 6.30 2.19 9.47
N TYR A 78 5.07 1.71 9.31
CA TYR A 78 4.19 2.01 8.19
C TYR A 78 2.78 2.33 8.70
N SER A 79 1.96 2.89 7.82
CA SER A 79 0.53 3.13 8.07
C SER A 79 -0.32 2.27 7.16
N ILE A 80 -1.55 1.99 7.60
CA ILE A 80 -2.56 1.29 6.82
C ILE A 80 -3.72 2.26 6.59
N ARG A 81 -4.10 2.44 5.32
CA ARG A 81 -5.11 3.42 4.87
C ARG A 81 -6.19 2.76 4.04
N ARG A 82 -7.45 2.98 4.43
CA ARG A 82 -8.62 2.54 3.68
C ARG A 82 -9.17 3.68 2.84
N VAL A 83 -9.35 3.42 1.55
CA VAL A 83 -9.97 4.36 0.60
C VAL A 83 -11.16 3.68 -0.05
N VAL A 84 -12.30 4.37 -0.06
CA VAL A 84 -13.58 3.91 -0.62
C VAL A 84 -14.02 4.81 -1.77
#